data_AF-A0A7X6DD03-F1
#
_entry.id   AF-A0A7X6DD03-F1
#
_cell.length_a   1.000
_cell.length_b   1.000
_cell.length_c   1.000
_cell.angle_alpha   90.00
_cell.angle_beta   90.00
_cell.angle_gamma   90.00
#
_symmetry.space_group_name_H-M   'P 1'
#
loop_
_entity.id
_entity.type
_entity.pdbx_description
1 polymer ?
#
loop_
_entity_poly.entity_id
_entity_poly.type
_entity_poly.pdbx_seq_one_letter_code
_entity_poly.pdbx_strand_id
1 'polypeptide(L)'
;MTAPPDPPAGVFHVAGVLVQTLPGFQRSVGQRVAQVAGAFVHAESGDGKLVVTIESEDGAYILDQLTQLQHMSGVMSAVLVSEHSEPLSAADEVLSHDLAQDTP
;
A
#
# COMPACT_ATOMS: atom_id res chain seq x y z
N MET A 1 -38.27 13.98 3.25
CA MET A 1 -37.31 13.53 4.27
C MET A 1 -36.15 12.91 3.53
N THR A 2 -35.18 13.73 3.13
CA THR A 2 -33.95 13.27 2.49
C THR A 2 -33.17 12.48 3.54
N ALA A 3 -32.77 11.25 3.22
CA ALA A 3 -31.82 10.53 4.03
C ALA A 3 -30.56 11.41 4.21
N PRO A 4 -29.90 11.38 5.38
CA PRO A 4 -28.62 12.06 5.53
C PRO A 4 -27.67 11.56 4.43
N PRO A 5 -26.80 12.42 3.86
CA PRO A 5 -25.75 11.93 2.98
C PRO A 5 -24.92 10.91 3.75
N ASP A 6 -24.55 9.82 3.07
CA ASP A 6 -23.57 8.86 3.59
C ASP A 6 -22.38 9.65 4.19
N PRO A 7 -21.86 9.25 5.37
CA PRO A 7 -20.61 9.82 5.85
C PRO A 7 -19.57 9.71 4.74
N PRO A 8 -18.64 10.68 4.60
CA PRO A 8 -17.62 10.60 3.57
C PRO A 8 -16.91 9.25 3.74
N ALA A 9 -17.11 8.38 2.76
CA ALA A 9 -16.39 7.13 2.71
C ALA A 9 -14.90 7.47 2.77
N GLY A 10 -14.20 6.97 3.78
CA GLY A 10 -12.75 7.18 3.88
C GLY A 10 -12.05 6.66 2.62
N VAL A 11 -10.81 7.04 2.40
CA VAL A 11 -10.04 6.58 1.23
C VAL A 11 -8.96 5.63 1.73
N PHE A 12 -8.87 4.45 1.15
CA PHE A 12 -7.78 3.52 1.40
C PHE A 12 -6.68 3.73 0.37
N HIS A 13 -5.47 3.97 0.84
CA HIS A 13 -4.29 4.23 0.04
C HIS A 13 -3.37 3.02 0.07
N VAL A 14 -2.91 2.59 -1.10
CA VAL A 14 -1.93 1.53 -1.31
C VAL A 14 -0.83 2.08 -2.21
N ALA A 15 0.41 2.05 -1.73
CA ALA A 15 1.56 2.54 -2.47
C ALA A 15 2.65 1.47 -2.60
N GLY A 16 3.15 1.29 -3.83
CA GLY A 16 4.34 0.49 -4.10
C GLY A 16 5.59 1.35 -4.00
N VAL A 17 6.58 0.91 -3.25
CA VAL A 17 7.87 1.58 -3.07
C VAL A 17 9.00 0.62 -3.43
N LEU A 18 9.88 1.05 -4.32
CA LEU A 18 11.14 0.38 -4.61
C LEU A 18 12.23 0.96 -3.72
N VAL A 19 12.81 0.13 -2.85
CA VAL A 19 13.92 0.50 -1.97
C VAL A 19 15.20 -0.14 -2.50
N GLN A 20 16.19 0.68 -2.83
CA GLN A 20 17.54 0.23 -3.14
C GLN A 20 18.41 0.41 -1.90
N THR A 21 19.08 -0.66 -1.45
CA THR A 21 19.97 -0.65 -0.29
C THR A 21 21.44 -0.63 -0.68
N LEU A 22 22.27 -0.20 0.26
CA LEU A 22 23.71 -0.43 0.22
C LEU A 22 24.01 -1.95 0.24
N PRO A 23 25.12 -2.40 -0.40
CA PRO A 23 25.52 -3.80 -0.37
C PRO A 23 25.60 -4.36 1.05
N GLY A 24 24.98 -5.51 1.30
CA GLY A 24 24.96 -6.17 2.61
C GLY A 24 23.90 -5.65 3.60
N PHE A 25 23.21 -4.55 3.30
CA PHE A 25 22.19 -3.99 4.20
C PHE A 25 20.78 -4.50 3.95
N GLN A 26 20.51 -5.15 2.81
CA GLN A 26 19.18 -5.59 2.38
C GLN A 26 18.37 -6.26 3.49
N ARG A 27 18.88 -7.35 4.08
CA ARG A 27 18.18 -8.08 5.15
C ARG A 27 17.87 -7.18 6.34
N SER A 28 18.83 -6.35 6.76
CA SER A 28 18.66 -5.46 7.91
C SER A 28 17.62 -4.37 7.66
N VAL A 29 17.58 -3.85 6.43
CA VAL A 29 16.59 -2.87 5.99
C VAL A 29 15.23 -3.55 5.92
N GLY A 30 15.12 -4.72 5.30
CA GLY A 30 13.86 -5.49 5.24
C GLY A 30 13.27 -5.78 6.61
N GLN A 31 14.12 -6.15 7.59
CA GLN A 31 13.69 -6.33 8.98
C GLN A 31 13.16 -5.03 9.61
N ARG A 32 13.80 -3.89 9.36
CA ARG A 32 13.32 -2.58 9.84
C ARG A 32 12.02 -2.16 9.17
N VAL A 33 11.90 -2.38 7.85
CA VAL A 33 10.67 -2.12 7.10
C VAL A 33 9.52 -2.96 7.64
N ALA A 34 9.76 -4.22 8.00
CA ALA A 34 8.73 -5.07 8.59
C ALA A 34 8.26 -4.62 9.99
N GLN A 35 8.91 -3.62 10.61
CA GLN A 35 8.45 -2.99 11.87
C GLN A 35 7.65 -1.70 11.62
N VAL A 36 7.59 -1.23 10.38
CA VAL A 36 6.77 -0.09 10.00
C VAL A 36 5.31 -0.53 9.90
N ALA A 37 4.42 0.15 10.62
CA ALA A 37 2.99 -0.16 10.57
C ALA A 37 2.44 0.08 9.15
N GLY A 38 1.67 -0.88 8.63
CA GLY A 38 1.10 -0.81 7.29
C GLY A 38 2.12 -1.02 6.15
N ALA A 39 3.38 -1.33 6.43
CA ALA A 39 4.36 -1.66 5.39
C ALA A 39 4.65 -3.17 5.31
N PHE A 40 4.72 -3.68 4.09
CA PHE A 40 4.93 -5.10 3.79
C PHE A 40 6.06 -5.25 2.77
N VAL A 41 7.05 -6.08 3.10
CA VAL A 41 8.10 -6.44 2.13
C VAL A 41 7.56 -7.56 1.24
N HIS A 42 7.34 -7.27 -0.04
CA HIS A 42 6.79 -8.23 -0.99
C HIS A 42 7.89 -9.07 -1.66
N ALA A 43 9.05 -8.46 -1.93
CA ALA A 43 10.18 -9.14 -2.54
C ALA A 43 11.53 -8.55 -2.14
N GLU A 44 12.53 -9.42 -2.08
CA GLU A 44 13.95 -9.08 -1.95
C GLU A 44 14.69 -9.64 -3.18
N SER A 45 15.44 -8.81 -3.91
CA SER A 45 16.32 -9.26 -5.00
C SER A 45 17.77 -9.30 -4.54
N GLY A 46 18.55 -10.30 -4.94
CA GLY A 46 19.95 -10.46 -4.51
C GLY A 46 20.87 -9.24 -4.76
N ASP A 47 20.47 -8.31 -5.63
CA ASP A 47 21.18 -7.07 -5.93
C ASP A 47 20.84 -5.89 -4.98
N GLY A 48 20.28 -6.18 -3.80
CA GLY A 48 19.98 -5.17 -2.78
C GLY A 48 18.73 -4.33 -3.05
N LYS A 49 17.78 -4.84 -3.83
CA LYS A 49 16.47 -4.20 -4.06
C LYS A 49 15.40 -4.84 -3.19
N LEU A 50 14.51 -4.02 -2.63
CA LEU A 50 13.32 -4.47 -1.94
C LEU A 50 12.08 -3.82 -2.57
N VAL A 51 11.06 -4.63 -2.79
CA VAL A 51 9.72 -4.15 -3.15
C VAL A 51 8.90 -4.11 -1.87
N VAL A 52 8.40 -2.92 -1.55
CA VAL A 52 7.63 -2.64 -0.34
C VAL A 52 6.25 -2.14 -0.74
N THR A 53 5.20 -2.64 -0.11
CA THR A 53 3.84 -2.09 -0.21
C THR A 53 3.54 -1.35 1.08
N ILE A 54 3.00 -0.14 1.02
CA ILE A 54 2.53 0.63 2.18
C ILE A 54 1.02 0.85 2.03
N GLU A 55 0.26 0.53 3.06
CA GLU A 55 -1.20 0.62 3.09
C GLU A 55 -1.67 1.48 4.26
N SER A 56 -2.63 2.38 4.03
CA SER A 56 -3.15 3.31 5.05
C SER A 56 -4.47 3.94 4.63
N GLU A 57 -5.33 4.30 5.58
CA GLU A 57 -6.50 5.17 5.33
C GLU A 57 -6.12 6.66 5.23
N ASP A 58 -4.84 6.98 5.40
CA ASP A 58 -4.29 8.34 5.35
C ASP A 58 -3.16 8.41 4.30
N GLY A 59 -3.38 9.17 3.23
CA GLY A 59 -2.38 9.42 2.19
C GLY A 59 -1.18 10.23 2.68
N ALA A 60 -1.32 11.08 3.69
CA ALA A 60 -0.19 11.80 4.28
C ALA A 60 0.76 10.83 5.01
N TYR A 61 0.22 9.80 5.65
CA TYR A 61 1.03 8.74 6.26
C TYR A 61 1.90 8.01 5.23
N ILE A 62 1.38 7.73 4.03
CA ILE A 62 2.17 7.11 2.95
C ILE A 62 3.42 7.94 2.62
N LEU A 63 3.26 9.27 2.52
CA LEU A 63 4.37 10.18 2.22
C LEU A 63 5.37 10.31 3.38
N ASP A 64 4.90 10.30 4.63
CA ASP A 64 5.77 10.29 5.81
C ASP A 64 6.60 9.00 5.85
N GLN A 65 5.95 7.85 5.62
CA GLN A 65 6.64 6.57 5.56
C GLN A 65 7.64 6.49 4.40
N LEU A 66 7.31 6.99 3.21
CA LEU A 66 8.27 7.11 2.11
C LEU A 66 9.49 7.94 2.53
N THR A 67 9.26 9.08 3.19
CA THR A 67 10.32 9.95 3.71
C THR A 67 11.17 9.22 4.76
N GLN A 68 10.55 8.45 5.66
CA GLN A 68 11.25 7.65 6.66
C GLN A 68 12.12 6.57 6.01
N LEU A 69 11.62 5.89 4.96
CA LEU A 69 12.38 4.89 4.21
C LEU A 69 13.60 5.51 3.52
N GLN A 70 13.46 6.70 2.93
CA GLN A 70 14.59 7.41 2.30
C GLN A 70 15.71 7.75 3.28
N HIS A 71 15.38 8.04 4.54
CA HIS A 71 16.35 8.35 5.59
C HIS A 71 16.82 7.14 6.40
N MET A 72 16.29 5.94 6.12
CA MET A 72 16.64 4.73 6.85
C MET A 72 18.09 4.33 6.59
N SER A 73 18.84 4.06 7.65
CA SER A 73 20.24 3.63 7.51
C SER A 73 20.37 2.38 6.65
N GLY A 74 21.28 2.43 5.67
CA GLY A 74 21.48 1.35 4.71
C GLY A 74 20.61 1.46 3.45
N VAL A 75 19.68 2.41 3.37
CA VAL A 75 18.94 2.74 2.15
C VAL A 75 19.75 3.74 1.33
N MET A 76 19.88 3.46 0.03
CA MET A 76 20.49 4.35 -0.96
C MET A 76 19.43 5.18 -1.68
N SER A 77 18.25 4.60 -1.92
CA SER A 77 17.11 5.30 -2.50
C SER A 77 15.80 4.57 -2.16
N ALA A 78 14.71 5.31 -2.00
CA ALA A 78 13.36 4.77 -1.92
C ALA A 78 12.44 5.63 -2.81
N VAL A 79 11.82 4.99 -3.81
CA VAL A 79 11.03 5.66 -4.84
C VAL A 79 9.65 5.04 -4.91
N LEU A 80 8.63 5.88 -4.89
CA LEU A 80 7.26 5.45 -5.13
C LEU A 80 7.09 5.06 -6.61
N VAL A 81 6.65 3.83 -6.86
CA VAL A 81 6.47 3.27 -8.21
C VAL A 81 5.00 3.15 -8.60
N SER A 82 4.10 3.12 -7.62
CA SER A 82 2.66 3.01 -7.81
C SER A 82 1.96 3.65 -6.61
N GLU A 83 0.83 4.30 -6.88
CA GLU A 83 -0.10 4.81 -5.89
C GLU A 83 -1.52 4.48 -6.37
N HIS A 84 -2.27 3.80 -5.53
CA HIS A 84 -3.69 3.49 -5.72
C HIS A 84 -4.45 4.00 -4.52
N SER A 85 -5.54 4.73 -4.75
CA SER A 85 -6.42 5.25 -3.70
C SER A 85 -7.85 4.86 -4.05
N GLU A 86 -8.49 4.07 -3.20
CA GLU A 86 -9.84 3.57 -3.42
C GLU A 86 -10.78 4.10 -2.33
N PRO A 87 -11.96 4.62 -2.69
CA PRO A 87 -12.95 4.99 -1.69
C PRO A 87 -13.44 3.74 -0.96
N LEU A 88 -13.46 3.77 0.38
CA LEU A 88 -13.91 2.68 1.25
C LEU A 88 -15.38 2.28 1.02
N SER A 89 -16.17 3.10 0.31
CA SER A 89 -17.55 2.83 -0.08
C SER A 89 -17.67 2.00 -1.36
N ALA A 90 -16.59 1.80 -2.14
CA ALA A 90 -16.66 1.02 -3.38
C ALA A 90 -16.60 -0.50 -3.19
N ALA A 91 -16.47 -0.99 -1.95
CA ALA A 91 -16.34 -2.42 -1.66
C ALA A 91 -17.68 -3.20 -1.56
N ASP A 92 -18.85 -2.55 -1.71
CA ASP A 92 -20.16 -3.21 -1.47
C ASP A 92 -20.97 -3.58 -2.73
N GLU A 93 -20.44 -3.46 -3.96
CA GLU A 93 -21.20 -3.81 -5.18
C GLU A 93 -20.64 -5.02 -5.95
N VAL A 94 -20.48 -6.17 -5.28
CA VAL A 94 -20.19 -7.46 -5.94
C VAL A 94 -20.97 -8.65 -5.36
N LEU A 95 -22.31 -8.63 -5.39
CA LEU A 95 -23.11 -9.86 -5.61
C LEU A 95 -24.59 -9.57 -5.94
N SER A 96 -24.87 -9.13 -7.17
CA SER A 96 -26.23 -9.24 -7.74
C SER A 96 -26.15 -9.59 -9.22
N HIS A 97 -25.34 -10.60 -9.56
CA HIS A 97 -25.54 -11.30 -10.83
C HIS A 97 -26.65 -12.33 -10.58
N ASP A 98 -27.87 -11.87 -10.74
CA ASP A 98 -29.08 -12.69 -10.69
C ASP A 98 -28.92 -13.90 -11.61
N LEU A 99 -29.17 -15.09 -11.02
CA LEU A 99 -29.27 -16.37 -11.72
C LEU A 99 -30.48 -16.35 -12.66
N ALA A 100 -30.38 -15.65 -13.79
CA ALA A 100 -31.30 -15.80 -14.91
C ALA A 100 -30.76 -16.89 -15.87
N GLN A 101 -30.51 -18.09 -15.34
CA GLN A 101 -30.53 -19.32 -16.12
C GLN A 101 -31.72 -20.15 -15.64
N ASP A 102 -32.91 -19.80 -16.11
CA ASP A 102 -33.94 -20.76 -16.50
C ASP A 102 -35.15 -19.98 -17.01
N THR A 103 -35.47 -20.10 -18.30
CA THR A 103 -36.85 -19.95 -18.79
C THR A 103 -36.94 -20.78 -20.09
N PRO A 104 -37.97 -21.62 -20.26
CA PRO A 104 -37.93 -22.89 -20.99
C PRO A 104 -37.97 -22.81 -22.51
#